data_AF-A6L0Z6-F1
#
_entry.id   AF-A6L0Z6-F1
#
_cell.length_a   1.000
_cell.length_b   1.000
_cell.length_c   1.000
_cell.angle_alpha   90.00
_cell.angle_beta   90.00
_cell.angle_gamma   90.00
#
_symmetry.space_group_name_H-M   'P 1'
#
loop_
_entity.id
_entity.type
_entity.pdbx_description
1 polymer ?
#
loop_
_entity_poly.entity_id
_entity_poly.type
_entity_poly.pdbx_seq_one_letter_code
_entity_poly.pdbx_strand_id
1 'polypeptide(L)'
;MKKGLIAAGLLVSLSGTAQDVSTYTPGTMGEGVVYYLPKTEIELQVTATKVVYTPGEFCQYADRYLRLTGISSQPEEHWEINSIKVNSIGIPDPDNAYAVKLKDKSAASQVELTPEGIIKAINTTSPIEKAPVTKVADTVKKRIDPRSFMTEEILIAGSTAKMAELVAKEIYNIRESKNSLTRGQADYMPKDGAALKLMLDNLDEQEQAMMQMFAGTTDRIEKSFTIRIKPEADMKEKVAFRFSKKLGMLDADNLSGEPYYISIVNQETLPPMDPKGKEKKKTDGVIYNIPGKAQVTVFTPNKRYFDGELPVTQFGTTECLIDNLFNKKVNTRVIFNPNTGGIVKIDKD
;
A
#
# COMPACT_ATOMS: atom_id res chain seq x y z
N MET A 1 42.72 -76.48 6.54
CA MET A 1 43.44 -75.77 7.63
C MET A 1 43.89 -74.40 7.13
N LYS A 2 43.68 -73.35 7.94
CA LYS A 2 44.31 -72.01 7.94
C LYS A 2 43.89 -70.94 6.88
N LYS A 3 43.02 -70.04 7.36
CA LYS A 3 43.08 -68.54 7.41
C LYS A 3 43.86 -67.72 6.36
N GLY A 4 43.24 -66.64 5.90
CA GLY A 4 43.86 -65.38 5.39
C GLY A 4 42.98 -64.69 4.32
N LEU A 5 42.03 -63.81 4.62
CA LEU A 5 42.10 -62.34 4.88
C LEU A 5 42.52 -61.46 3.68
N ILE A 6 41.79 -60.34 3.53
CA ILE A 6 42.06 -59.08 2.80
C ILE A 6 41.26 -58.82 1.48
N ALA A 7 40.12 -58.17 1.69
CA ALA A 7 39.63 -56.87 1.18
C ALA A 7 39.94 -56.33 -0.25
N ALA A 8 38.85 -55.79 -0.82
CA ALA A 8 38.72 -54.50 -1.54
C ALA A 8 39.18 -54.39 -3.00
N GLY A 9 38.21 -54.24 -3.91
CA GLY A 9 38.40 -53.85 -5.30
C GLY A 9 37.29 -52.90 -5.78
N LEU A 10 37.60 -51.60 -5.72
CA LEU A 10 37.05 -50.44 -6.44
C LEU A 10 35.52 -50.22 -6.49
N LEU A 11 35.04 -49.39 -5.56
CA LEU A 11 34.00 -48.40 -5.86
C LEU A 11 34.64 -47.27 -6.69
N VAL A 12 34.23 -47.11 -7.95
CA VAL A 12 34.47 -45.88 -8.70
C VAL A 12 33.52 -44.83 -8.15
N SER A 13 33.99 -44.06 -7.18
CA SER A 13 33.33 -42.84 -6.74
C SER A 13 33.47 -41.78 -7.84
N LEU A 14 32.35 -41.45 -8.48
CA LEU A 14 32.16 -40.19 -9.22
C LEU A 14 32.37 -39.03 -8.24
N SER A 15 33.54 -38.42 -8.29
CA SER A 15 33.80 -37.12 -7.67
C SER A 15 33.07 -36.04 -8.47
N GLY A 16 31.78 -35.88 -8.19
CA GLY A 16 31.06 -34.65 -8.50
C GLY A 16 31.55 -33.56 -7.55
N THR A 17 32.43 -32.67 -8.01
CA THR A 17 32.80 -31.49 -7.25
C THR A 17 31.58 -30.55 -7.18
N ALA A 18 31.02 -30.39 -5.99
CA ALA A 18 30.09 -29.31 -5.71
C ALA A 18 30.76 -27.96 -6.03
N GLN A 19 30.11 -27.16 -6.88
CA GLN A 19 30.54 -25.82 -7.23
C GLN A 19 30.09 -24.86 -6.12
N ASP A 20 31.02 -24.35 -5.31
CA ASP A 20 30.73 -23.27 -4.36
C ASP A 20 30.69 -21.91 -5.08
N VAL A 21 29.47 -21.40 -5.25
CA VAL A 21 29.19 -19.97 -5.44
C VAL A 21 29.61 -19.23 -4.16
N SER A 22 29.87 -17.92 -4.18
CA SER A 22 30.03 -17.11 -2.96
C SER A 22 28.70 -16.95 -2.19
N THR A 23 27.90 -18.00 -2.14
CA THR A 23 26.76 -18.15 -1.24
C THR A 23 27.30 -18.11 0.19
N TYR A 24 26.69 -17.29 1.02
CA TYR A 24 27.08 -17.20 2.42
C TYR A 24 26.84 -18.56 3.11
N THR A 25 27.93 -19.16 3.61
CA THR A 25 27.86 -20.35 4.47
C THR A 25 28.29 -19.95 5.88
N PRO A 26 27.38 -19.96 6.87
CA PRO A 26 27.69 -19.59 8.24
C PRO A 26 28.93 -20.33 8.77
N GLY A 27 29.92 -19.59 9.29
CA GLY A 27 31.12 -20.15 9.92
C GLY A 27 32.31 -20.45 8.98
N THR A 28 32.22 -20.17 7.67
CA THR A 28 33.32 -20.43 6.71
C THR A 28 33.97 -19.17 6.13
N MET A 29 33.39 -18.00 6.36
CA MET A 29 33.92 -16.72 5.88
C MET A 29 34.57 -15.92 7.02
N GLY A 30 35.75 -15.36 6.75
CA GLY A 30 36.41 -14.39 7.64
C GLY A 30 35.69 -13.03 7.68
N GLU A 31 36.39 -11.96 8.07
CA GLU A 31 35.83 -10.60 8.16
C GLU A 31 35.20 -10.12 6.83
N GLY A 32 33.90 -9.77 6.87
CA GLY A 32 33.13 -9.34 5.70
C GLY A 32 31.70 -8.93 6.04
N VAL A 33 31.04 -8.21 5.12
CA VAL A 33 29.64 -7.79 5.24
C VAL A 33 28.75 -8.72 4.43
N VAL A 34 27.74 -9.31 5.07
CA VAL A 34 26.73 -10.16 4.43
C VAL A 34 25.56 -9.29 3.98
N TYR A 35 25.09 -9.50 2.75
CA TYR A 35 23.93 -8.81 2.19
C TYR A 35 23.02 -9.79 1.45
N TYR A 36 21.74 -9.43 1.37
CA TYR A 36 20.75 -10.14 0.58
C TYR A 36 20.47 -9.40 -0.72
N LEU A 37 20.22 -10.16 -1.79
CA LEU A 37 19.49 -9.62 -2.93
C LEU A 37 17.99 -9.67 -2.66
N PRO A 38 17.21 -8.71 -3.17
CA PRO A 38 15.77 -8.70 -2.96
C PRO A 38 15.06 -9.64 -3.95
N LYS A 39 13.99 -10.27 -3.49
CA LYS A 39 12.95 -10.87 -4.33
C LYS A 39 11.73 -9.97 -4.40
N THR A 40 11.08 -9.91 -5.56
CA THR A 40 9.89 -9.06 -5.76
C THR A 40 8.65 -9.69 -5.15
N GLU A 41 7.87 -8.92 -4.40
CA GLU A 41 6.45 -9.16 -4.19
C GLU A 41 5.63 -8.06 -4.88
N ILE A 42 4.50 -8.42 -5.48
CA ILE A 42 3.54 -7.45 -5.98
C ILE A 42 2.62 -7.07 -4.84
N GLU A 43 2.67 -5.80 -4.45
CA GLU A 43 1.84 -5.21 -3.41
C GLU A 43 0.62 -4.52 -4.03
N LEU A 44 -0.56 -4.95 -3.60
CA LEU A 44 -1.84 -4.32 -3.88
C LEU A 44 -2.25 -3.50 -2.66
N GLN A 45 -2.31 -2.18 -2.82
CA GLN A 45 -2.86 -1.26 -1.82
C GLN A 45 -4.29 -0.90 -2.22
N VAL A 46 -5.26 -1.46 -1.52
CA VAL A 46 -6.68 -1.23 -1.79
C VAL A 46 -7.22 -0.24 -0.76
N THR A 47 -7.71 0.90 -1.23
CA THR A 47 -8.42 1.87 -0.41
C THR A 47 -9.92 1.69 -0.59
N ALA A 48 -10.63 1.46 0.51
CA ALA A 48 -12.08 1.29 0.51
C ALA A 48 -12.73 2.13 1.61
N THR A 49 -13.92 2.64 1.36
CA THR A 49 -14.70 3.46 2.28
C THR A 49 -15.85 2.64 2.82
N LYS A 50 -15.94 2.52 4.15
CA LYS A 50 -17.16 2.08 4.82
C LYS A 50 -18.11 3.27 4.91
N VAL A 51 -19.28 3.15 4.29
CA VAL A 51 -20.34 4.13 4.33
C VAL A 51 -21.39 3.65 5.32
N VAL A 52 -21.71 4.47 6.33
CA VAL A 52 -22.72 4.17 7.34
C VAL A 52 -23.75 5.29 7.35
N TYR A 53 -24.95 4.98 6.89
CA TYR A 53 -26.09 5.87 6.94
C TYR A 53 -26.93 5.60 8.19
N THR A 54 -27.12 6.64 9.00
CA THR A 54 -28.03 6.64 10.14
C THR A 54 -29.20 7.56 9.83
N PRO A 55 -30.44 7.04 9.71
CA PRO A 55 -31.62 7.85 9.43
C PRO A 55 -31.84 8.92 10.49
N GLY A 56 -32.35 10.07 10.04
CA GLY A 56 -32.76 11.15 10.94
C GLY A 56 -34.03 10.78 11.71
N GLU A 57 -34.17 11.28 12.94
CA GLU A 57 -35.35 11.06 13.79
C GLU A 57 -36.67 11.44 13.08
N PHE A 58 -36.62 12.46 12.21
CA PHE A 58 -37.77 13.00 11.47
C PHE A 58 -37.73 12.67 9.97
N CYS A 59 -36.97 11.65 9.54
CA CYS A 59 -36.81 11.27 8.14
C CYS A 59 -38.15 11.06 7.40
N GLN A 60 -39.16 10.51 8.07
CA GLN A 60 -40.50 10.29 7.50
C GLN A 60 -41.22 11.59 7.12
N TYR A 61 -40.81 12.72 7.69
CA TYR A 61 -41.39 14.04 7.43
C TYR A 61 -40.52 14.94 6.53
N ALA A 62 -39.37 14.42 6.07
CA ALA A 62 -38.36 15.19 5.34
C ALA A 62 -38.89 15.79 4.03
N ASP A 63 -39.65 15.02 3.24
CA ASP A 63 -40.29 15.53 2.03
C ASP A 63 -41.41 16.52 2.36
N ARG A 64 -42.28 16.17 3.31
CA ARG A 64 -43.44 17.00 3.68
C ARG A 64 -43.04 18.42 4.06
N TYR A 65 -42.04 18.56 4.94
CA TYR A 65 -41.69 19.86 5.50
C TYR A 65 -40.51 20.53 4.80
N LEU A 66 -39.55 19.76 4.29
CA LEU A 66 -38.29 20.29 3.75
C LEU A 66 -38.07 19.94 2.27
N ARG A 67 -39.01 19.23 1.62
CA ARG A 67 -38.91 18.78 0.22
C ARG A 67 -37.69 17.92 -0.06
N LEU A 68 -37.18 17.25 0.97
CA LEU A 68 -36.06 16.31 0.85
C LEU A 68 -36.59 14.96 0.36
N THR A 69 -36.22 14.59 -0.85
CA THR A 69 -36.59 13.30 -1.46
C THR A 69 -35.44 12.29 -1.36
N GLY A 70 -35.74 10.99 -1.46
CA GLY A 70 -34.74 9.92 -1.41
C GLY A 70 -34.17 9.65 -0.01
N ILE A 71 -34.77 10.21 1.04
CA ILE A 71 -34.38 9.94 2.43
C ILE A 71 -34.92 8.57 2.85
N SER A 72 -34.02 7.66 3.21
CA SER A 72 -34.37 6.34 3.73
C SER A 72 -34.70 6.41 5.22
N SER A 73 -35.70 5.65 5.67
CA SER A 73 -35.98 5.43 7.09
C SER A 73 -35.23 4.24 7.67
N GLN A 74 -34.49 3.50 6.85
CA GLN A 74 -33.74 2.32 7.24
C GLN A 74 -32.24 2.65 7.30
N PRO A 75 -31.53 2.19 8.36
CA PRO A 75 -30.08 2.29 8.39
C PRO A 75 -29.47 1.48 7.26
N GLU A 76 -28.42 2.01 6.67
CA GLU A 76 -27.68 1.38 5.58
C GLU A 76 -26.20 1.34 5.92
N GLU A 77 -25.57 0.21 5.66
CA GLU A 77 -24.13 0.05 5.76
C GLU A 77 -23.64 -0.66 4.52
N HIS A 78 -22.68 -0.04 3.84
CA HIS A 78 -22.01 -0.66 2.70
C HIS A 78 -20.57 -0.21 2.56
N TRP A 79 -19.84 -0.94 1.72
CA TRP A 79 -18.45 -0.68 1.38
C TRP A 79 -18.31 -0.32 -0.09
N GLU A 80 -17.43 0.64 -0.35
CA GLU A 80 -17.08 1.11 -1.70
C GLU A 80 -15.56 1.00 -1.87
N ILE A 81 -15.08 0.38 -2.96
CA ILE A 81 -13.66 0.48 -3.32
C ILE A 81 -13.41 1.83 -3.97
N ASN A 82 -12.51 2.61 -3.39
CA ASN A 82 -12.09 3.91 -3.92
C ASN A 82 -10.97 3.75 -4.95
N SER A 83 -9.92 3.00 -4.62
CA SER A 83 -8.76 2.81 -5.51
C SER A 83 -8.00 1.53 -5.22
N ILE A 84 -7.29 1.03 -6.23
CA ILE A 84 -6.32 -0.06 -6.11
C ILE A 84 -5.02 0.43 -6.72
N LYS A 85 -3.97 0.52 -5.90
CA LYS A 85 -2.60 0.82 -6.37
C LYS A 85 -1.79 -0.47 -6.37
N VAL A 86 -0.92 -0.60 -7.36
CA VAL A 86 -0.11 -1.80 -7.56
C VAL A 86 1.34 -1.38 -7.64
N ASN A 87 2.18 -1.96 -6.79
CA ASN A 87 3.61 -1.66 -6.73
C ASN A 87 4.42 -2.96 -6.70
N SER A 88 5.63 -2.92 -7.26
CA SER A 88 6.65 -3.94 -6.98
C SER A 88 7.45 -3.51 -5.76
N ILE A 89 7.51 -4.37 -4.74
CA ILE A 89 8.35 -4.16 -3.55
C ILE A 89 9.42 -5.25 -3.47
N GLY A 90 10.61 -4.91 -2.96
CA GLY A 90 11.66 -5.88 -2.69
C GLY A 90 11.64 -6.33 -1.24
N ILE A 91 11.64 -7.64 -1.02
CA ILE A 91 11.87 -8.24 0.30
C ILE A 91 13.21 -8.99 0.28
N PRO A 92 13.95 -9.06 1.40
CA PRO A 92 15.22 -9.79 1.44
C PRO A 92 14.98 -11.25 1.04
N ASP A 93 15.88 -11.80 0.22
CA ASP A 93 15.83 -13.20 -0.18
C ASP A 93 16.94 -14.00 0.51
N PRO A 94 16.62 -14.77 1.56
CA PRO A 94 17.62 -15.56 2.30
C PRO A 94 18.36 -16.58 1.43
N ASP A 95 17.72 -17.06 0.36
CA ASP A 95 18.31 -18.02 -0.59
C ASP A 95 19.38 -17.36 -1.48
N ASN A 96 19.37 -16.02 -1.58
CA ASN A 96 20.32 -15.22 -2.34
C ASN A 96 21.12 -14.28 -1.41
N ALA A 97 21.81 -14.89 -0.45
CA ALA A 97 22.73 -14.23 0.47
C ALA A 97 24.18 -14.30 -0.03
N TYR A 98 24.86 -13.16 -0.05
CA TYR A 98 26.24 -13.02 -0.50
C TYR A 98 27.07 -12.26 0.52
N ALA A 99 28.39 -12.39 0.46
CA ALA A 99 29.29 -11.65 1.33
C ALA A 99 30.32 -10.86 0.54
N VAL A 100 30.54 -9.60 0.94
CA VAL A 100 31.67 -8.79 0.48
C VAL A 100 32.79 -8.90 1.51
N LYS A 101 33.95 -9.43 1.09
CA LYS A 101 35.13 -9.51 1.95
C LYS A 101 35.71 -8.11 2.15
N LEU A 102 35.79 -7.69 3.41
CA LEU A 102 36.52 -6.49 3.79
C LEU A 102 38.00 -6.87 3.92
N LYS A 103 38.74 -6.92 2.81
CA LYS A 103 40.21 -7.04 2.92
C LYS A 103 40.75 -5.74 3.50
N ASP A 104 41.70 -5.81 4.43
CA ASP A 104 42.53 -4.67 4.83
C ASP A 104 43.12 -4.01 3.57
N LYS A 105 42.57 -2.85 3.18
CA LYS A 105 42.85 -2.09 1.94
C LYS A 105 42.09 -2.53 0.66
N SER A 106 40.87 -3.08 0.77
CA SER A 106 39.94 -3.29 -0.34
C SER A 106 39.26 -1.99 -0.77
N ALA A 107 39.03 -1.80 -2.09
CA ALA A 107 38.37 -0.61 -2.61
C ALA A 107 36.87 -0.56 -2.30
N ALA A 108 36.22 -1.67 -1.91
CA ALA A 108 34.83 -1.71 -1.42
C ALA A 108 34.79 -1.64 0.12
N SER A 109 35.30 -0.55 0.69
CA SER A 109 35.50 -0.39 2.15
C SER A 109 34.21 -0.09 2.91
N GLN A 110 33.15 0.37 2.24
CA GLN A 110 31.89 0.75 2.87
C GLN A 110 30.69 0.18 2.10
N VAL A 111 29.91 -0.69 2.74
CA VAL A 111 28.66 -1.22 2.19
C VAL A 111 27.51 -0.68 3.03
N GLU A 112 26.52 -0.06 2.39
CA GLU A 112 25.27 0.38 3.01
C GLU A 112 24.17 -0.65 2.72
N LEU A 113 23.49 -1.10 3.76
CA LEU A 113 22.37 -2.03 3.69
C LEU A 113 21.07 -1.35 4.16
N THR A 114 19.93 -1.86 3.74
CA THR A 114 18.64 -1.56 4.40
C THR A 114 18.61 -2.18 5.81
N PRO A 115 17.69 -1.74 6.69
CA PRO A 115 17.49 -2.37 8.00
C PRO A 115 17.25 -3.90 7.92
N GLU A 116 16.70 -4.38 6.81
CA GLU A 116 16.42 -5.78 6.52
C GLU A 116 17.60 -6.52 5.86
N GLY A 117 18.74 -5.84 5.66
CA GLY A 117 19.97 -6.44 5.13
C GLY A 117 20.08 -6.51 3.60
N ILE A 118 19.21 -5.80 2.86
CA ILE A 118 19.31 -5.71 1.40
C ILE A 118 20.42 -4.72 1.02
N ILE A 119 21.23 -5.03 0.00
CA ILE A 119 22.26 -4.11 -0.49
C ILE A 119 21.65 -2.83 -1.08
N LYS A 120 22.16 -1.68 -0.64
CA LYS A 120 21.67 -0.34 -1.04
C LYS A 120 22.75 0.50 -1.71
N ALA A 121 23.98 0.47 -1.20
CA ALA A 121 25.09 1.20 -1.81
C ALA A 121 26.46 0.60 -1.47
N ILE A 122 27.46 0.90 -2.29
CA ILE A 122 28.89 0.63 -2.03
C ILE A 122 29.69 1.91 -2.24
N ASN A 123 30.56 2.23 -1.26
CA ASN A 123 31.44 3.40 -1.20
C ASN A 123 30.72 4.75 -1.36
N THR A 124 29.42 4.78 -1.14
CA THR A 124 28.58 5.97 -1.20
C THR A 124 27.37 5.79 -0.30
N THR A 125 26.62 6.87 -0.08
CA THR A 125 25.34 6.82 0.61
C THR A 125 24.21 7.02 -0.39
N SER A 126 23.23 6.12 -0.37
CA SER A 126 22.06 6.28 -1.22
C SER A 126 21.17 7.40 -0.67
N PRO A 127 20.56 8.25 -1.53
CA PRO A 127 19.56 9.22 -1.08
C PRO A 127 18.51 8.53 -0.21
N ILE A 128 18.10 9.19 0.88
CA ILE A 128 17.06 8.71 1.77
C ILE A 128 15.76 8.64 0.94
N GLU A 129 15.33 7.44 0.57
CA GLU A 129 13.96 7.24 0.09
C GLU A 129 13.04 7.56 1.27
N LYS A 130 12.35 8.71 1.17
CA LYS A 130 11.31 9.07 2.13
C LYS A 130 10.25 7.99 2.06
N ALA A 131 10.09 7.23 3.14
CA ALA A 131 8.94 6.36 3.32
C ALA A 131 7.66 7.16 3.00
N PRO A 132 6.73 6.62 2.20
CA PRO A 132 5.49 7.30 1.91
C PRO A 132 4.79 7.62 3.24
N VAL A 133 4.63 8.91 3.51
CA VAL A 133 3.94 9.38 4.70
C VAL A 133 2.50 8.90 4.60
N THR A 134 2.15 7.92 5.43
CA THR A 134 0.76 7.51 5.64
C THR A 134 -0.01 8.77 6.03
N LYS A 135 -0.89 9.23 5.15
CA LYS A 135 -1.80 10.32 5.49
C LYS A 135 -2.62 9.85 6.68
N VAL A 136 -2.43 10.52 7.82
CA VAL A 136 -3.25 10.32 9.00
C VAL A 136 -4.69 10.58 8.57
N ALA A 137 -5.55 9.58 8.75
CA ALA A 137 -6.95 9.64 8.40
C ALA A 137 -7.60 10.90 9.00
N ASP A 138 -8.47 11.51 8.21
CA ASP A 138 -9.15 12.77 8.51
C ASP A 138 -9.69 12.80 9.94
N THR A 139 -9.47 13.94 10.59
CA THR A 139 -10.04 14.27 11.89
C THR A 139 -11.56 14.07 11.84
N VAL A 140 -12.05 13.13 12.64
CA VAL A 140 -13.50 12.98 12.87
C VAL A 140 -14.00 14.32 13.40
N LYS A 141 -14.68 15.10 12.55
CA LYS A 141 -15.35 16.33 12.98
C LYS A 141 -16.24 15.97 14.15
N LYS A 142 -16.08 16.69 15.27
CA LYS A 142 -16.90 16.52 16.46
C LYS A 142 -18.37 16.64 16.06
N ARG A 143 -19.15 15.58 16.25
CA ARG A 143 -20.59 15.61 15.99
C ARG A 143 -21.24 16.54 16.99
N ILE A 144 -21.95 17.53 16.49
CA ILE A 144 -22.81 18.40 17.28
C ILE A 144 -24.14 17.66 17.44
N ASP A 145 -24.68 17.65 18.66
CA ASP A 145 -25.99 17.06 18.92
C ASP A 145 -27.08 18.01 18.42
N PRO A 146 -27.90 17.63 17.41
CA PRO A 146 -28.98 18.49 16.92
C PRO A 146 -29.95 18.97 17.99
N ARG A 147 -30.10 18.19 19.07
CA ARG A 147 -31.01 18.53 20.18
C ARG A 147 -30.52 19.74 20.98
N SER A 148 -29.23 20.08 20.94
CA SER A 148 -28.71 21.26 21.65
C SER A 148 -29.24 22.58 21.11
N PHE A 149 -29.80 22.59 19.90
CA PHE A 149 -30.37 23.78 19.26
C PHE A 149 -31.90 23.83 19.33
N MET A 150 -32.55 22.85 19.94
CA MET A 150 -34.00 22.86 20.09
C MET A 150 -34.45 23.90 21.11
N THR A 151 -35.55 24.58 20.80
CA THR A 151 -36.23 25.47 21.73
C THR A 151 -37.05 24.68 22.75
N GLU A 152 -37.41 25.33 23.86
CA GLU A 152 -38.28 24.73 24.88
C GLU A 152 -39.59 24.22 24.27
N GLU A 153 -40.22 25.00 23.38
CA GLU A 153 -41.45 24.63 22.67
C GLU A 153 -41.30 23.33 21.88
N ILE A 154 -40.15 23.13 21.22
CA ILE A 154 -39.84 21.89 20.49
C ILE A 154 -39.73 20.72 21.48
N LEU A 155 -39.01 20.90 22.58
CA LEU A 155 -38.73 19.84 23.55
C LEU A 155 -39.97 19.37 24.33
N ILE A 156 -40.96 20.25 24.56
CA ILE A 156 -42.21 19.91 25.27
C ILE A 156 -43.33 19.44 24.33
N ALA A 157 -43.10 19.40 23.01
CA ALA A 157 -44.14 19.04 22.07
C ALA A 157 -44.64 17.59 22.26
N GLY A 158 -45.96 17.41 22.36
CA GLY A 158 -46.58 16.13 22.72
C GLY A 158 -46.52 15.01 21.67
N SER A 159 -45.87 15.22 20.51
CA SER A 159 -45.71 14.17 19.48
C SER A 159 -44.51 14.41 18.57
N THR A 160 -43.98 13.35 17.97
CA THR A 160 -42.89 13.41 17.00
C THR A 160 -43.26 14.20 15.74
N ALA A 161 -44.50 14.09 15.28
CA ALA A 161 -45.01 14.87 14.15
C ALA A 161 -45.00 16.38 14.44
N LYS A 162 -45.38 16.77 15.68
CA LYS A 162 -45.35 18.18 16.10
C LYS A 162 -43.93 18.68 16.30
N MET A 163 -43.04 17.87 16.87
CA MET A 163 -41.62 18.20 16.96
C MET A 163 -41.03 18.44 15.57
N ALA A 164 -41.27 17.54 14.61
CA ALA A 164 -40.79 17.71 13.23
C ALA A 164 -41.33 18.97 12.56
N GLU A 165 -42.61 19.33 12.78
CA GLU A 165 -43.18 20.58 12.27
C GLU A 165 -42.44 21.82 12.83
N LEU A 166 -42.23 21.87 14.15
CA LEU A 166 -41.58 22.99 14.83
C LEU A 166 -40.10 23.10 14.45
N VAL A 167 -39.37 21.98 14.35
CA VAL A 167 -37.96 21.98 13.94
C VAL A 167 -37.83 22.42 12.48
N ALA A 168 -38.74 21.99 11.59
CA ALA A 168 -38.73 22.46 10.21
C ALA A 168 -39.00 23.97 10.11
N LYS A 169 -39.95 24.49 10.92
CA LYS A 169 -40.19 25.93 11.03
C LYS A 169 -38.93 26.68 11.46
N GLU A 170 -38.22 26.15 12.45
CA GLU A 170 -36.98 26.76 12.93
C GLU A 170 -35.87 26.78 11.88
N ILE A 171 -35.72 25.70 11.09
CA ILE A 171 -34.82 25.68 9.93
C ILE A 171 -35.15 26.82 8.95
N TYR A 172 -36.43 27.06 8.65
CA TYR A 172 -36.83 28.17 7.78
C TYR A 172 -36.56 29.55 8.41
N ASN A 173 -36.78 29.70 9.72
CA ASN A 173 -36.44 30.93 10.45
C ASN A 173 -34.95 31.23 10.38
N ILE A 174 -34.09 30.20 10.53
CA ILE A 174 -32.63 30.34 10.40
C ILE A 174 -32.26 30.77 8.98
N ARG A 175 -32.85 30.15 7.94
CA ARG A 175 -32.63 30.54 6.53
C ARG A 175 -33.03 31.98 6.25
N GLU A 176 -34.18 32.41 6.77
CA GLU A 176 -34.65 33.78 6.65
C GLU A 176 -33.69 34.75 7.34
N SER A 177 -33.25 34.43 8.56
CA SER A 177 -32.28 35.22 9.32
C SER A 177 -30.95 35.37 8.58
N LYS A 178 -30.41 34.27 8.02
CA LYS A 178 -29.21 34.28 7.17
C LYS A 178 -29.38 35.17 5.94
N ASN A 179 -30.53 35.09 5.28
CA ASN A 179 -30.82 35.89 4.10
C ASN A 179 -30.91 37.39 4.45
N SER A 180 -31.58 37.74 5.55
CA SER A 180 -31.68 39.11 6.05
C SER A 180 -30.33 39.70 6.42
N LEU A 181 -29.47 38.93 7.11
CA LEU A 181 -28.09 39.35 7.43
C LEU A 181 -27.25 39.57 6.18
N THR A 182 -27.33 38.65 5.21
CA THR A 182 -26.56 38.74 3.97
C THR A 182 -27.01 39.92 3.09
N ARG A 183 -28.30 40.27 3.12
CA ARG A 183 -28.87 41.42 2.39
C ARG A 183 -28.71 42.76 3.11
N GLY A 184 -28.22 42.77 4.35
CA GLY A 184 -28.14 43.99 5.16
C GLY A 184 -29.49 44.52 5.64
N GLN A 185 -30.50 43.66 5.74
CA GLN A 185 -31.87 44.01 6.14
C GLN A 185 -32.19 43.61 7.59
N ALA A 186 -31.21 43.04 8.31
CA ALA A 186 -31.39 42.67 9.70
C ALA A 186 -31.40 43.90 10.62
N ASP A 187 -32.27 43.90 11.63
CA ASP A 187 -32.38 45.00 12.61
C ASP A 187 -31.07 45.23 13.37
N TYR A 188 -30.27 44.18 13.55
CA TYR A 188 -28.97 44.24 14.19
C TYR A 188 -27.88 43.69 13.25
N MET A 189 -27.26 44.60 12.48
CA MET A 189 -26.12 44.27 11.65
C MET A 189 -24.81 44.38 12.45
N PRO A 190 -23.96 43.33 12.45
CA PRO A 190 -22.61 43.42 12.99
C PRO A 190 -21.80 44.52 12.28
N LYS A 191 -21.01 45.27 13.05
CA LYS A 191 -20.25 46.42 12.53
C LYS A 191 -18.93 46.02 11.84
N ASP A 192 -18.48 44.79 12.02
CA ASP A 192 -17.29 44.24 11.38
C ASP A 192 -17.59 42.90 10.69
N GLY A 193 -16.78 42.59 9.68
CA GLY A 193 -16.96 41.39 8.86
C GLY A 193 -16.63 40.08 9.57
N ALA A 194 -15.82 40.10 10.63
CA ALA A 194 -15.44 38.90 11.38
C ALA A 194 -16.60 38.42 12.27
N ALA A 195 -17.28 39.35 12.93
CA ALA A 195 -18.48 39.09 13.73
C ALA A 195 -19.64 38.62 12.85
N LEU A 196 -19.82 39.23 11.66
CA LEU A 196 -20.81 38.76 10.70
C LEU A 196 -20.54 37.32 10.27
N LYS A 197 -19.28 37.01 9.93
CA LYS A 197 -18.88 35.66 9.55
C LYS A 197 -19.16 34.66 10.67
N LEU A 198 -18.77 34.97 11.91
CA LEU A 198 -19.01 34.10 13.06
C LEU A 198 -20.51 33.84 13.29
N MET A 199 -21.34 34.87 13.12
CA MET A 199 -22.79 34.74 13.25
C MET A 199 -23.37 33.84 12.15
N LEU A 200 -22.93 34.02 10.91
CA LEU A 200 -23.34 33.17 9.78
C LEU A 200 -22.88 31.72 9.97
N ASP A 201 -21.63 31.50 10.39
CA ASP A 201 -21.07 30.17 10.66
C ASP A 201 -21.89 29.44 11.76
N ASN A 202 -22.32 30.15 12.81
CA ASN A 202 -23.19 29.59 13.86
C ASN A 202 -24.59 29.25 13.34
N LEU A 203 -25.21 30.13 12.55
CA LEU A 203 -26.51 29.85 11.93
C LEU A 203 -26.42 28.67 10.94
N ASP A 204 -25.32 28.56 10.20
CA ASP A 204 -25.02 27.41 9.35
C ASP A 204 -24.89 26.11 10.16
N GLU A 205 -24.18 26.16 11.29
CA GLU A 205 -24.02 25.01 12.20
C GLU A 205 -25.38 24.55 12.75
N GLN A 206 -26.22 25.48 13.19
CA GLN A 206 -27.59 25.21 13.68
C GLN A 206 -28.47 24.61 12.58
N GLU A 207 -28.49 25.23 11.39
CA GLU A 207 -29.26 24.74 10.25
C GLU A 207 -28.82 23.32 9.90
N GLN A 208 -27.52 23.07 9.79
CA GLN A 208 -26.99 21.75 9.44
C GLN A 208 -27.33 20.69 10.48
N ALA A 209 -27.21 21.01 11.78
CA ALA A 209 -27.54 20.07 12.84
C ALA A 209 -29.04 19.71 12.82
N MET A 210 -29.95 20.69 12.72
CA MET A 210 -31.38 20.42 12.62
C MET A 210 -31.75 19.69 11.33
N MET A 211 -31.12 20.02 10.20
CA MET A 211 -31.31 19.32 8.92
C MET A 211 -30.95 17.84 9.01
N GLN A 212 -29.91 17.47 9.77
CA GLN A 212 -29.54 16.06 10.00
C GLN A 212 -30.65 15.27 10.71
N MET A 213 -31.52 15.92 11.49
CA MET A 213 -32.68 15.24 12.06
C MET A 213 -33.68 14.77 11.02
N PHE A 214 -33.72 15.40 9.85
CA PHE A 214 -34.56 14.97 8.73
C PHE A 214 -33.79 14.10 7.76
N ALA A 215 -32.61 14.54 7.31
CA ALA A 215 -31.84 13.84 6.30
C ALA A 215 -31.11 12.59 6.83
N GLY A 216 -30.84 12.54 8.13
CA GLY A 216 -29.91 11.60 8.73
C GLY A 216 -28.45 12.04 8.59
N THR A 217 -27.55 11.14 8.94
CA THR A 217 -26.10 11.33 8.84
C THR A 217 -25.47 10.21 8.04
N THR A 218 -24.42 10.52 7.29
CA THR A 218 -23.62 9.53 6.57
C THR A 218 -22.17 9.65 7.00
N ASP A 219 -21.66 8.63 7.70
CA ASP A 219 -20.24 8.52 7.98
C ASP A 219 -19.53 7.81 6.84
N ARG A 220 -18.34 8.32 6.51
CA ARG A 220 -17.43 7.70 5.55
C ARG A 220 -16.12 7.43 6.26
N ILE A 221 -15.81 6.15 6.45
CA ILE A 221 -14.59 5.70 7.13
C ILE A 221 -13.70 5.04 6.07
N GLU A 222 -12.65 5.75 5.66
CA GLU A 222 -11.66 5.19 4.74
C GLU A 222 -10.77 4.18 5.46
N LYS A 223 -10.53 3.03 4.82
CA LYS A 223 -9.58 2.01 5.25
C LYS A 223 -8.68 1.61 4.09
N SER A 224 -7.41 1.41 4.40
CA SER A 224 -6.42 0.88 3.47
C SER A 224 -6.07 -0.57 3.84
N PHE A 225 -6.06 -1.43 2.84
CA PHE A 225 -5.75 -2.86 2.96
C PHE A 225 -4.57 -3.17 2.04
N THR A 226 -3.63 -3.99 2.53
CA THR A 226 -2.43 -4.37 1.77
C THR A 226 -2.45 -5.87 1.53
N ILE A 227 -2.40 -6.29 0.26
CA ILE A 227 -2.27 -7.68 -0.15
C ILE A 227 -0.93 -7.85 -0.87
N ARG A 228 -0.19 -8.90 -0.54
CA ARG A 228 1.12 -9.21 -1.16
C ARG A 228 1.05 -10.53 -1.92
N ILE A 229 1.57 -10.52 -3.14
CA ILE A 229 1.52 -11.65 -4.06
C ILE A 229 2.92 -11.95 -4.54
N LYS A 230 3.33 -13.21 -4.44
CA LYS A 230 4.63 -13.71 -4.91
C LYS A 230 4.54 -14.15 -6.37
N PRO A 231 5.25 -13.48 -7.31
CA PRO A 231 5.36 -13.93 -8.68
C PRO A 231 6.49 -14.96 -8.81
N GLU A 232 6.18 -16.25 -8.65
CA GLU A 232 7.15 -17.35 -8.85
C GLU A 232 7.23 -17.79 -10.33
N ALA A 233 6.14 -17.65 -11.05
CA ALA A 233 6.02 -17.97 -12.48
C ALA A 233 4.93 -17.09 -13.10
N ASP A 234 4.65 -17.30 -14.39
CA ASP A 234 3.47 -16.71 -15.04
C ASP A 234 2.20 -17.12 -14.30
N MET A 235 1.38 -16.13 -13.95
CA MET A 235 0.14 -16.32 -13.22
C MET A 235 -0.97 -15.61 -13.99
N LYS A 236 -2.00 -16.36 -14.39
CA LYS A 236 -3.15 -15.82 -15.11
C LYS A 236 -4.40 -15.96 -14.26
N GLU A 237 -5.15 -14.87 -14.17
CA GLU A 237 -6.47 -14.80 -13.53
C GLU A 237 -6.50 -15.38 -12.11
N LYS A 238 -5.44 -15.18 -11.32
CA LYS A 238 -5.42 -15.62 -9.93
C LYS A 238 -6.31 -14.68 -9.10
N VAL A 239 -7.15 -15.23 -8.23
CA VAL A 239 -7.90 -14.43 -7.27
C VAL A 239 -6.93 -13.80 -6.27
N ALA A 240 -6.83 -12.47 -6.30
CA ALA A 240 -5.99 -11.68 -5.39
C ALA A 240 -6.68 -11.49 -4.04
N PHE A 241 -7.94 -11.07 -4.09
CA PHE A 241 -8.82 -10.85 -2.94
C PHE A 241 -10.27 -10.89 -3.40
N ARG A 242 -11.20 -10.83 -2.45
CA ARG A 242 -12.63 -10.69 -2.71
C ARG A 242 -13.18 -9.43 -2.04
N PHE A 243 -14.23 -8.87 -2.62
CA PHE A 243 -14.88 -7.70 -2.06
C PHE A 243 -16.38 -7.91 -1.97
N SER A 244 -16.95 -7.58 -0.81
CA SER A 244 -18.39 -7.58 -0.58
C SER A 244 -18.85 -6.18 -0.25
N LYS A 245 -19.92 -5.71 -0.90
CA LYS A 245 -20.55 -4.44 -0.53
C LYS A 245 -21.01 -4.44 0.94
N LYS A 246 -21.27 -5.61 1.54
CA LYS A 246 -21.71 -5.72 2.94
C LYS A 246 -20.55 -5.94 3.91
N LEU A 247 -19.61 -6.82 3.56
CA LEU A 247 -18.53 -7.24 4.47
C LEU A 247 -17.20 -6.49 4.25
N GLY A 248 -17.06 -5.76 3.14
CA GLY A 248 -15.83 -5.07 2.76
C GLY A 248 -14.80 -6.01 2.14
N MET A 249 -13.54 -5.81 2.52
CA MET A 249 -12.42 -6.62 2.04
C MET A 249 -12.47 -8.04 2.61
N LEU A 250 -12.29 -9.04 1.76
CA LEU A 250 -12.29 -10.46 2.10
C LEU A 250 -11.08 -11.17 1.47
N ASP A 251 -10.64 -12.24 2.13
CA ASP A 251 -9.58 -13.10 1.62
C ASP A 251 -10.02 -13.84 0.34
N ALA A 252 -9.03 -14.29 -0.44
CA ALA A 252 -9.25 -14.90 -1.75
C ALA A 252 -10.12 -16.17 -1.72
N ASP A 253 -10.09 -16.91 -0.62
CA ASP A 253 -10.83 -18.15 -0.36
C ASP A 253 -12.25 -17.92 0.17
N ASN A 254 -12.57 -16.73 0.66
CA ASN A 254 -13.90 -16.42 1.18
C ASN A 254 -14.90 -16.08 0.06
N LEU A 255 -15.71 -17.06 -0.34
CA LEU A 255 -16.67 -16.95 -1.46
C LEU A 255 -17.85 -15.98 -1.23
N SER A 256 -17.92 -15.26 -0.11
CA SER A 256 -19.00 -14.31 0.22
C SER A 256 -18.87 -12.93 -0.48
N GLY A 257 -17.93 -12.79 -1.41
CA GLY A 257 -17.69 -11.56 -2.17
C GLY A 257 -17.24 -11.79 -3.61
N GLU A 258 -17.30 -10.72 -4.39
CA GLU A 258 -16.90 -10.71 -5.80
C GLU A 258 -15.37 -10.82 -5.92
N PRO A 259 -14.85 -11.68 -6.81
CA PRO A 259 -13.42 -11.88 -6.98
C PRO A 259 -12.76 -10.73 -7.74
N TYR A 260 -11.60 -10.32 -7.25
CA TYR A 260 -10.67 -9.41 -7.93
C TYR A 260 -9.46 -10.23 -8.36
N TYR A 261 -9.22 -10.26 -9.66
CA TYR A 261 -8.19 -11.06 -10.27
C TYR A 261 -6.92 -10.26 -10.49
N ILE A 262 -5.80 -10.96 -10.44
CA ILE A 262 -4.49 -10.47 -10.88
C ILE A 262 -3.92 -11.43 -11.92
N SER A 263 -3.33 -10.86 -12.96
CA SER A 263 -2.46 -11.58 -13.90
C SER A 263 -1.09 -10.94 -13.89
N ILE A 264 -0.05 -11.76 -13.83
CA ILE A 264 1.36 -11.39 -13.87
C ILE A 264 1.98 -12.25 -14.95
N VAL A 265 2.37 -11.64 -16.06
CA VAL A 265 2.92 -12.34 -17.22
C VAL A 265 4.31 -11.80 -17.50
N ASN A 266 5.31 -12.66 -17.48
CA ASN A 266 6.67 -12.29 -17.85
C ASN A 266 6.71 -11.82 -19.32
N GLN A 267 7.23 -10.62 -19.56
CA GLN A 267 7.42 -10.07 -20.90
C GLN A 267 8.80 -10.39 -21.48
N GLU A 268 9.73 -10.84 -20.65
CA GLU A 268 11.10 -11.16 -21.04
C GLU A 268 11.30 -12.68 -21.03
N THR A 269 11.08 -13.30 -22.20
CA THR A 269 11.72 -14.59 -22.49
C THR A 269 13.17 -14.32 -22.84
N LEU A 270 14.02 -14.02 -21.85
CA LEU A 270 15.45 -14.24 -22.05
C LEU A 270 15.60 -15.71 -22.47
N PRO A 271 16.33 -16.04 -23.54
CA PRO A 271 16.53 -17.42 -23.94
C PRO A 271 17.06 -18.19 -22.71
N PRO A 272 16.53 -19.39 -22.42
CA PRO A 272 16.97 -20.16 -21.29
C PRO A 272 18.49 -20.26 -21.33
N MET A 273 19.13 -19.84 -20.23
CA MET A 273 20.57 -19.85 -20.14
C MET A 273 21.06 -21.27 -20.43
N ASP A 274 21.85 -21.40 -21.49
CA ASP A 274 22.36 -22.68 -21.98
C ASP A 274 23.03 -23.43 -20.81
N PRO A 275 22.57 -24.63 -20.40
CA PRO A 275 23.14 -25.34 -19.26
C PRO A 275 24.61 -25.72 -19.46
N LYS A 276 25.13 -25.56 -20.69
CA LYS A 276 26.53 -25.79 -21.09
C LYS A 276 27.47 -24.60 -20.89
N GLY A 277 26.98 -23.44 -20.42
CA GLY A 277 27.81 -22.27 -20.08
C GLY A 277 28.31 -22.23 -18.63
N LYS A 278 28.04 -23.27 -17.81
CA LYS A 278 28.44 -23.31 -16.39
C LYS A 278 29.92 -23.70 -16.20
N GLU A 279 30.82 -22.99 -16.84
CA GLU A 279 32.13 -22.72 -16.23
C GLU A 279 32.08 -21.33 -15.60
N LYS A 280 31.40 -21.24 -14.45
CA LYS A 280 31.42 -20.03 -13.62
C LYS A 280 32.82 -19.89 -13.03
N LYS A 281 33.66 -19.07 -13.68
CA LYS A 281 34.96 -18.66 -13.13
C LYS A 281 34.75 -18.09 -11.73
N LYS A 282 35.65 -18.44 -10.80
CA LYS A 282 35.79 -17.79 -9.50
C LYS A 282 36.13 -16.31 -9.72
N THR A 283 35.13 -15.46 -9.76
CA THR A 283 35.32 -14.00 -9.74
C THR A 283 34.89 -13.50 -8.38
N ASP A 284 35.86 -13.05 -7.58
CA ASP A 284 35.59 -12.13 -6.48
C ASP A 284 34.86 -10.90 -7.10
N GLY A 285 33.75 -10.48 -6.50
CA GLY A 285 32.90 -9.40 -7.03
C GLY A 285 31.59 -9.23 -6.26
N VAL A 286 30.82 -8.20 -6.62
CA VAL A 286 29.52 -7.89 -6.00
C VAL A 286 28.41 -8.41 -6.89
N ILE A 287 27.55 -9.29 -6.35
CA ILE A 287 26.41 -9.84 -7.09
C ILE A 287 25.25 -8.85 -7.02
N TYR A 288 24.56 -8.66 -8.14
CA TYR A 288 23.40 -7.80 -8.25
C TYR A 288 22.35 -8.42 -9.19
N ASN A 289 21.11 -7.94 -9.07
CA ASN A 289 20.00 -8.41 -9.91
C ASN A 289 19.89 -7.56 -11.18
N ILE A 290 19.57 -8.17 -12.31
CA ILE A 290 18.98 -7.50 -13.45
C ILE A 290 17.50 -7.91 -13.44
N PRO A 291 16.55 -7.07 -13.00
CA PRO A 291 15.16 -7.44 -12.90
C PRO A 291 14.55 -7.63 -14.29
N GLY A 292 13.72 -8.67 -14.44
CA GLY A 292 12.89 -8.83 -15.63
C GLY A 292 11.68 -7.90 -15.57
N LYS A 293 10.91 -7.85 -16.66
CA LYS A 293 9.66 -7.09 -16.74
C LYS A 293 8.45 -8.02 -16.77
N ALA A 294 7.42 -7.68 -16.01
CA ALA A 294 6.14 -8.37 -16.05
C ALA A 294 5.02 -7.40 -16.41
N GLN A 295 4.12 -7.83 -17.30
CA GLN A 295 2.82 -7.20 -17.45
C GLN A 295 1.95 -7.60 -16.27
N VAL A 296 1.51 -6.63 -15.47
CA VAL A 296 0.63 -6.83 -14.34
C VAL A 296 -0.71 -6.19 -14.62
N THR A 297 -1.78 -6.98 -14.52
CA THR A 297 -3.15 -6.51 -14.71
C THR A 297 -4.01 -6.91 -13.52
N VAL A 298 -4.73 -5.95 -12.94
CA VAL A 298 -5.71 -6.19 -11.85
C VAL A 298 -7.10 -5.84 -12.36
N PHE A 299 -8.04 -6.78 -12.28
CA PHE A 299 -9.34 -6.63 -12.92
C PHE A 299 -10.45 -7.45 -12.26
N THR A 300 -11.68 -7.03 -12.53
CA THR A 300 -12.90 -7.82 -12.39
C THR A 300 -13.46 -8.10 -13.80
N PRO A 301 -14.47 -8.99 -13.96
CA PRO A 301 -15.09 -9.21 -15.27
C PRO A 301 -15.60 -7.94 -15.96
N ASN A 302 -15.90 -6.90 -15.18
CA ASN A 302 -16.51 -5.65 -15.67
C ASN A 302 -15.53 -4.48 -15.79
N LYS A 303 -14.37 -4.53 -15.11
CA LYS A 303 -13.48 -3.35 -14.99
C LYS A 303 -12.02 -3.77 -14.79
N ARG A 304 -11.10 -3.11 -15.50
CA ARG A 304 -9.67 -3.11 -15.18
C ARG A 304 -9.34 -1.96 -14.24
N TYR A 305 -8.62 -2.25 -13.17
CA TYR A 305 -8.20 -1.29 -12.14
C TYR A 305 -6.74 -0.88 -12.31
N PHE A 306 -5.91 -1.80 -12.80
CA PHE A 306 -4.52 -1.56 -13.11
C PHE A 306 -4.12 -2.37 -14.33
N ASP A 307 -3.30 -1.78 -15.21
CA ASP A 307 -2.71 -2.44 -16.36
C ASP A 307 -1.38 -1.74 -16.64
N GLY A 308 -0.25 -2.40 -16.34
CA GLY A 308 1.06 -1.78 -16.45
C GLY A 308 2.22 -2.75 -16.29
N GLU A 309 3.39 -2.30 -16.74
CA GLU A 309 4.64 -3.06 -16.61
C GLU A 309 5.31 -2.77 -15.27
N LEU A 310 5.69 -3.81 -14.54
CA LEU A 310 6.41 -3.72 -13.28
C LEU A 310 7.68 -4.58 -13.31
N PRO A 311 8.77 -4.15 -12.65
CA PRO A 311 9.97 -4.95 -12.54
C PRO A 311 9.72 -6.14 -11.60
N VAL A 312 10.16 -7.34 -11.99
CA VAL A 312 10.09 -8.57 -11.19
C VAL A 312 11.45 -9.25 -11.20
N THR A 313 12.13 -9.32 -10.05
CA THR A 313 13.49 -9.84 -9.98
C THR A 313 13.57 -11.32 -10.34
N GLN A 314 12.55 -12.10 -9.98
CA GLN A 314 12.45 -13.53 -10.29
C GLN A 314 12.37 -13.83 -11.79
N PHE A 315 11.96 -12.86 -12.61
CA PHE A 315 11.89 -13.01 -14.07
C PHE A 315 13.17 -12.57 -14.78
N GLY A 316 14.14 -12.04 -14.02
CA GLY A 316 15.42 -11.58 -14.51
C GLY A 316 16.57 -12.56 -14.24
N THR A 317 17.79 -12.02 -14.15
CA THR A 317 19.01 -12.79 -13.91
C THR A 317 19.89 -12.12 -12.86
N THR A 318 20.82 -12.88 -12.28
CA THR A 318 21.88 -12.32 -11.41
C THR A 318 23.18 -12.19 -12.18
N GLU A 319 23.88 -11.07 -11.96
CA GLU A 319 25.20 -10.80 -12.55
C GLU A 319 26.22 -10.47 -11.47
N CYS A 320 27.50 -10.63 -11.81
CA CYS A 320 28.62 -10.30 -10.93
C CYS A 320 29.34 -9.05 -11.46
N LEU A 321 29.35 -7.99 -10.65
CA LEU A 321 30.16 -6.82 -10.88
C LEU A 321 31.62 -7.14 -10.51
N ILE A 322 32.43 -7.37 -11.55
CA ILE A 322 33.79 -7.91 -11.45
C ILE A 322 34.71 -7.01 -10.60
N ASP A 323 35.53 -7.63 -9.74
CA ASP A 323 36.51 -7.01 -8.84
C ASP A 323 37.50 -6.02 -9.48
N ASN A 324 37.78 -6.11 -10.78
CA ASN A 324 38.67 -5.16 -11.46
C ASN A 324 38.14 -3.72 -11.41
N LEU A 325 36.84 -3.55 -11.16
CA LEU A 325 36.20 -2.25 -10.89
C LEU A 325 36.49 -1.76 -9.46
N PHE A 326 36.72 -2.66 -8.52
CA PHE A 326 37.08 -2.37 -7.13
C PHE A 326 38.60 -2.54 -6.91
N ASN A 327 39.39 -1.81 -7.70
CA ASN A 327 40.85 -1.85 -7.60
C ASN A 327 41.39 -0.66 -6.79
N LYS A 328 42.63 -0.76 -6.30
CA LYS A 328 43.26 0.31 -5.47
C LYS A 328 43.50 1.64 -6.20
N LYS A 329 43.36 1.68 -7.52
CA LYS A 329 43.62 2.86 -8.36
C LYS A 329 42.36 3.63 -8.73
N VAL A 330 41.17 3.03 -8.60
CA VAL A 330 39.89 3.57 -9.04
C VAL A 330 38.89 3.39 -7.91
N ASN A 331 38.32 4.49 -7.40
CA ASN A 331 37.25 4.42 -6.43
C ASN A 331 35.91 4.28 -7.15
N THR A 332 35.39 3.05 -7.21
CA THR A 332 34.07 2.78 -7.81
C THR A 332 32.98 2.92 -6.75
N ARG A 333 31.98 3.76 -7.03
CA ARG A 333 30.80 4.00 -6.21
C ARG A 333 29.58 3.42 -6.91
N VAL A 334 28.78 2.64 -6.21
CA VAL A 334 27.62 1.95 -6.79
C VAL A 334 26.39 2.19 -5.94
N ILE A 335 25.27 2.51 -6.59
CA ILE A 335 23.96 2.62 -5.96
C ILE A 335 23.07 1.52 -6.51
N PHE A 336 22.45 0.76 -5.61
CA PHE A 336 21.50 -0.30 -5.94
C PHE A 336 20.08 0.16 -5.61
N ASN A 337 19.11 -0.32 -6.38
CA ASN A 337 17.70 -0.14 -6.08
C ASN A 337 17.29 -1.21 -5.03
N PRO A 338 16.88 -0.84 -3.81
CA PRO A 338 16.54 -1.82 -2.77
C PRO A 338 15.35 -2.72 -3.12
N ASN A 339 14.44 -2.28 -3.99
CA ASN A 339 13.28 -3.06 -4.39
C ASN A 339 13.61 -4.14 -5.42
N THR A 340 14.62 -3.91 -6.26
CA THR A 340 14.95 -4.82 -7.37
C THR A 340 16.34 -5.43 -7.27
N GLY A 341 17.25 -4.85 -6.49
CA GLY A 341 18.65 -5.26 -6.40
C GLY A 341 19.47 -4.87 -7.63
N GLY A 342 18.87 -4.10 -8.56
CA GLY A 342 19.53 -3.64 -9.77
C GLY A 342 20.38 -2.40 -9.55
N ILE A 343 21.41 -2.25 -10.37
CA ILE A 343 22.28 -1.08 -10.35
C ILE A 343 21.52 0.12 -10.90
N VAL A 344 21.42 1.18 -10.11
CA VAL A 344 20.85 2.47 -10.51
C VAL A 344 21.94 3.37 -11.09
N LYS A 345 23.13 3.35 -10.48
CA LYS A 345 24.24 4.23 -10.87
C LYS A 345 25.59 3.61 -10.54
N ILE A 346 26.56 3.82 -11.42
CA ILE A 346 27.98 3.53 -11.20
C ILE A 346 28.78 4.79 -11.51
N ASP A 347 29.55 5.28 -10.54
CA ASP A 347 30.51 6.37 -10.71
C ASP A 347 31.93 5.84 -10.48
N LYS A 348 32.91 6.37 -11.22
CA LYS A 348 34.33 6.04 -11.07
C LYS A 348 35.14 7.33 -11.01
N ASP A 349 36.05 7.40 -10.04
CA ASP A 349 37.04 8.47 -9.90
C ASP A 349 38.39 8.09 -10.52
#